data_AF-A0A0E3M4S2-F1
#
_entry.id   AF-A0A0E3M4S2-F1
#
_cell.length_a   1.000
_cell.length_b   1.000
_cell.length_c   1.000
_cell.angle_alpha   90.00
_cell.angle_beta   90.00
_cell.angle_gamma   90.00
#
_symmetry.space_group_name_H-M   'P 1'
#
loop_
_entity.id
_entity.type
_entity.pdbx_description
1 polymer ?
#
loop_
_entity_poly.entity_id
_entity_poly.type
_entity_poly.pdbx_seq_one_letter_code
_entity_poly.pdbx_strand_id
1 'polypeptide(L)'
;MSKYIWEELKRVIIKKRIFIIIIVMITIAFGIINVSKTKTLEASLQGDKEILNIQKSGRDKAETEFKKAEFSRDIIGTEKEIADIEEQLNTINNYDKSKLNDQIQKLEKENNPKNEYKIDQLKYEREHNMEKGELIPRGTYRAIEILMVFIPMIFLLSMIVLLSDIVSGEYARIPLRI
;
A
#
# COMPACT_ATOMS: atom_id res chain seq x y z
N MET A 1 -12.98 -37.16 -3.49
CA MET A 1 -12.01 -36.06 -3.73
C MET A 1 -11.90 -35.10 -2.54
N SER A 2 -12.99 -34.44 -2.11
CA SER A 2 -12.93 -33.44 -1.01
C SER A 2 -12.47 -34.01 0.34
N LYS A 3 -12.88 -35.23 0.69
CA LYS A 3 -12.47 -35.89 1.95
C LYS A 3 -10.96 -36.15 2.02
N TYR A 4 -10.34 -36.51 0.89
CA TYR A 4 -8.89 -36.73 0.83
C TYR A 4 -8.11 -35.43 0.96
N ILE A 5 -8.54 -34.39 0.25
CA ILE A 5 -7.96 -33.03 0.34
C ILE A 5 -8.04 -32.52 1.78
N TRP A 6 -9.16 -32.74 2.46
CA TRP A 6 -9.35 -32.30 3.84
C TRP A 6 -8.44 -33.01 4.85
N GLU A 7 -8.26 -34.32 4.71
CA GLU A 7 -7.38 -35.10 5.58
C GLU A 7 -5.89 -34.74 5.38
N GLU A 8 -5.47 -34.49 4.13
CA GLU A 8 -4.11 -33.99 3.87
C GLU A 8 -3.89 -32.57 4.40
N LEU A 9 -4.89 -31.69 4.26
CA LEU A 9 -4.82 -30.34 4.83
C LEU A 9 -4.63 -30.39 6.36
N LYS A 10 -5.42 -31.22 7.06
CA LYS A 10 -5.26 -31.43 8.51
C LYS A 10 -3.86 -31.92 8.88
N ARG A 11 -3.33 -32.89 8.13
CA ARG A 11 -1.99 -33.45 8.38
C ARG A 11 -0.91 -32.38 8.27
N VAL A 12 -0.96 -31.57 7.21
CA VAL A 12 0.00 -30.48 6.98
C VAL A 12 -0.10 -29.42 8.07
N ILE A 13 -1.31 -29.03 8.46
CA ILE A 13 -1.53 -28.06 9.55
C ILE A 13 -0.93 -28.56 10.87
N ILE A 14 -1.14 -29.84 11.22
CA ILE A 14 -0.60 -30.42 12.46
C ILE A 14 0.93 -30.48 12.42
N LYS A 15 1.49 -30.93 11.30
CA LYS A 15 2.94 -31.11 11.13
C LYS A 15 3.70 -29.78 11.10
N LYS A 16 3.16 -28.78 10.40
CA LYS A 16 3.78 -27.47 10.21
C LYS A 16 3.25 -26.40 11.17
N ARG A 17 2.52 -26.78 12.22
CA ARG A 17 1.86 -25.86 13.18
C ARG A 17 2.77 -24.75 13.70
N ILE A 18 4.02 -25.07 14.03
CA ILE A 18 5.00 -24.10 14.55
C ILE A 18 5.35 -23.08 13.46
N PHE A 19 5.57 -23.53 12.23
CA PHE A 19 5.88 -22.66 11.10
C PHE A 19 4.71 -21.73 10.75
N ILE A 20 3.48 -22.26 10.77
CA ILE A 20 2.26 -21.47 10.55
C ILE A 20 2.14 -20.37 11.62
N ILE A 21 2.35 -20.71 12.89
CA ILE A 21 2.34 -19.73 13.99
C ILE A 21 3.41 -18.65 13.77
N ILE A 22 4.63 -19.03 13.36
CA ILE A 22 5.72 -18.08 13.08
C ILE A 22 5.35 -17.11 11.95
N ILE A 23 4.81 -17.61 10.83
CA ILE A 23 4.36 -16.75 9.73
C ILE A 23 3.33 -15.74 10.23
N VAL A 24 2.30 -16.21 10.94
CA VAL A 24 1.25 -15.33 11.46
C VAL A 24 1.81 -14.24 12.37
N MET A 25 2.72 -14.61 13.28
CA MET A 25 3.39 -13.65 14.18
C MET A 25 4.22 -12.62 13.41
N ILE A 26 4.98 -13.05 12.39
CA ILE A 26 5.76 -12.14 11.53
C ILE A 26 4.85 -11.19 10.76
N THR A 27 3.75 -11.69 10.19
CA THR A 27 2.80 -10.87 9.43
C THR A 27 2.17 -9.79 10.33
N ILE A 28 1.74 -10.17 11.54
CA ILE A 28 1.15 -9.22 12.51
C ILE A 28 2.19 -8.19 12.94
N ALA A 29 3.39 -8.63 13.34
CA ALA A 29 4.45 -7.73 13.77
C ALA A 29 4.86 -6.75 12.65
N PHE A 30 4.99 -7.25 11.42
CA PHE A 30 5.29 -6.42 10.26
C PHE A 30 4.20 -5.40 9.98
N GLY A 31 2.92 -5.80 10.04
CA GLY A 31 1.78 -4.89 9.89
C GLY A 31 1.82 -3.76 10.93
N ILE A 32 1.99 -4.11 12.21
CA ILE A 32 2.06 -3.14 13.31
C ILE A 32 3.23 -2.17 13.10
N ILE A 33 4.43 -2.67 12.79
CA ILE A 33 5.62 -1.83 12.60
C ILE A 33 5.43 -0.84 11.45
N ASN A 34 4.91 -1.29 10.31
CA ASN A 34 4.76 -0.43 9.14
C ASN A 34 3.66 0.61 9.33
N VAL A 35 2.51 0.23 9.89
CA VAL A 35 1.43 1.18 10.22
C VAL A 35 1.91 2.19 11.28
N SER A 36 2.73 1.77 12.24
CA SER A 36 3.28 2.69 13.24
C SER A 36 4.31 3.67 12.64
N LYS A 37 4.94 3.31 11.52
CA LYS A 37 5.93 4.12 10.81
C LYS A 37 5.34 4.98 9.70
N THR A 38 4.10 4.72 9.27
CA THR A 38 3.43 5.58 8.30
C THR A 38 3.23 6.97 8.90
N LYS A 39 3.97 7.93 8.36
CA LYS A 39 3.80 9.35 8.70
C LYS A 39 2.46 9.84 8.18
N THR A 40 1.89 10.82 8.88
CA THR A 40 0.76 11.59 8.34
C THR A 40 1.19 12.34 7.06
N LEU A 41 0.24 12.74 6.19
CA LEU A 41 0.52 13.58 5.02
C LEU A 41 1.21 14.88 5.43
N GLU A 42 0.87 15.49 6.56
CA GLU A 42 1.57 16.69 7.07
C GLU A 42 3.03 16.40 7.41
N ALA A 43 3.31 15.32 8.13
CA ALA A 43 4.67 14.94 8.49
C ALA A 43 5.48 14.46 7.26
N SER A 44 4.81 13.91 6.25
CA SER A 44 5.42 13.56 4.96
C SER A 44 5.74 14.83 4.17
N LEU A 45 4.77 15.75 4.03
CA LEU A 45 4.93 17.05 3.38
C LEU A 45 6.09 17.85 3.98
N GLN A 46 6.19 17.89 5.30
CA GLN A 46 7.29 18.57 5.97
C GLN A 46 8.64 17.90 5.64
N GLY A 47 8.70 16.57 5.70
CA GLY A 47 9.91 15.83 5.34
C GLY A 47 10.32 16.04 3.87
N ASP A 48 9.37 16.05 2.95
CA ASP A 48 9.63 16.24 1.52
C ASP A 48 10.08 17.68 1.23
N LYS A 49 9.53 18.68 1.94
CA LYS A 49 10.02 20.07 1.89
C LYS A 49 11.45 20.22 2.40
N GLU A 50 11.82 19.50 3.46
CA GLU A 50 13.19 19.46 3.97
C GLU A 50 14.15 18.80 2.97
N ILE A 51 13.77 17.66 2.39
CA ILE A 51 14.52 16.97 1.33
C ILE A 51 14.72 17.88 0.11
N LEU A 52 13.67 18.56 -0.32
CA LEU A 52 13.72 19.49 -1.45
C LEU A 52 14.74 20.62 -1.22
N ASN A 53 14.78 21.18 -0.01
CA ASN A 53 15.76 22.20 0.35
C ASN A 53 17.20 21.66 0.31
N ILE A 54 17.41 20.44 0.79
CA ILE A 54 18.72 19.77 0.74
C ILE A 54 19.14 19.53 -0.71
N GLN A 55 18.24 19.02 -1.56
CA GLN A 55 18.52 18.78 -2.98
C GLN A 55 18.83 20.09 -3.72
N LYS A 56 18.08 21.17 -3.47
CA LYS A 56 18.35 22.50 -4.03
C LYS A 56 19.73 23.01 -3.62
N SER A 57 20.07 22.91 -2.32
CA SER A 57 21.41 23.28 -1.85
C SER A 57 22.51 22.39 -2.45
N GLY A 58 22.25 21.09 -2.62
CA GLY A 58 23.18 20.14 -3.23
C GLY A 58 23.45 20.45 -4.70
N ARG A 59 22.40 20.79 -5.45
CA ARG A 59 22.49 21.26 -6.85
C ARG A 59 23.36 22.50 -6.97
N ASP A 60 23.12 23.49 -6.12
CA ASP A 60 23.83 24.78 -6.18
C ASP A 60 25.33 24.63 -5.82
N LYS A 61 25.67 23.60 -5.03
CA LYS A 61 27.05 23.24 -4.66
C LYS A 61 27.70 22.23 -5.63
N ALA A 62 26.97 21.70 -6.61
CA ALA A 62 27.48 20.67 -7.48
C ALA A 62 28.49 21.24 -8.51
N GLU A 63 29.68 20.64 -8.54
CA GLU A 63 30.79 21.09 -9.40
C GLU A 63 30.63 20.68 -10.87
N THR A 64 29.79 19.68 -11.17
CA THR A 64 29.61 19.15 -12.53
C THR A 64 28.18 19.30 -13.01
N GLU A 65 28.01 19.55 -14.31
CA GLU A 65 26.70 19.62 -14.95
C GLU A 65 25.92 18.31 -14.85
N PHE A 66 26.62 17.17 -14.84
CA PHE A 66 26.00 15.87 -14.61
C PHE A 66 25.32 15.78 -13.22
N LYS A 67 26.02 16.17 -12.14
CA LYS A 67 25.44 16.17 -10.79
C LYS A 67 24.31 17.19 -10.67
N LYS A 68 24.43 18.37 -11.29
CA LYS A 68 23.33 19.36 -11.33
C LYS A 68 22.09 18.80 -12.01
N ALA A 69 22.25 18.04 -13.10
CA ALA A 69 21.15 17.42 -13.82
C ALA A 69 20.47 16.32 -12.98
N GLU A 70 21.25 15.51 -12.26
CA GLU A 70 20.74 14.50 -11.32
C GLU A 70 19.89 15.15 -10.22
N PHE A 71 20.43 16.15 -9.51
CA PHE A 71 19.66 16.89 -8.51
C PHE A 71 18.42 17.55 -9.11
N SER A 72 18.51 18.10 -10.33
CA SER A 72 17.35 18.74 -10.97
C SER A 72 16.22 17.74 -11.26
N ARG A 73 16.56 16.50 -11.62
CA ARG A 73 15.56 15.43 -11.78
C ARG A 73 14.91 15.07 -10.45
N ASP A 74 15.71 14.91 -9.40
CA ASP A 74 15.20 14.56 -8.07
C ASP A 74 14.33 15.67 -7.48
N ILE A 75 14.71 16.93 -7.71
CA ILE A 75 13.93 18.13 -7.35
C ILE A 75 12.55 18.08 -8.01
N ILE A 76 12.48 17.82 -9.32
CA ILE A 76 11.19 17.73 -10.04
C ILE A 76 10.31 16.62 -9.46
N GLY A 77 10.90 15.46 -9.16
CA GLY A 77 10.18 14.36 -8.52
C GLY A 77 9.60 14.75 -7.16
N THR A 78 10.44 15.36 -6.32
CA THR A 78 10.06 15.79 -4.95
C THR A 78 9.04 16.92 -4.98
N GLU A 79 9.15 17.89 -5.89
CA GLU A 79 8.17 18.96 -6.07
C GLU A 79 6.80 18.42 -6.50
N LYS A 80 6.78 17.39 -7.35
CA LYS A 80 5.54 16.71 -7.73
C LYS A 80 4.89 16.02 -6.53
N GLU A 81 5.68 15.27 -5.75
CA GLU A 81 5.16 14.61 -4.53
C GLU A 81 4.59 15.61 -3.52
N ILE A 82 5.28 16.75 -3.31
CA ILE A 82 4.78 17.85 -2.47
C ILE A 82 3.44 18.38 -2.98
N ALA A 83 3.32 18.64 -4.29
CA ALA A 83 2.09 19.16 -4.89
C ALA A 83 0.92 18.17 -4.75
N ASP A 84 1.17 16.89 -5.00
CA ASP A 84 0.16 15.82 -4.86
C ASP A 84 -0.33 15.71 -3.40
N ILE A 85 0.60 15.78 -2.42
CA ILE A 85 0.25 15.77 -1.00
C ILE A 85 -0.54 17.02 -0.59
N GLU A 86 -0.14 18.20 -1.07
CA GLU A 86 -0.86 19.46 -0.79
C GLU A 86 -2.28 19.45 -1.36
N GLU A 87 -2.48 18.90 -2.57
CA GLU A 87 -3.80 18.73 -3.17
C GLU A 87 -4.69 17.80 -2.34
N GLN A 88 -4.15 16.65 -1.90
CA GLN A 88 -4.86 15.71 -1.03
C GLN A 88 -5.25 16.36 0.29
N LEU A 89 -4.31 17.07 0.93
CA LEU A 89 -4.56 17.80 2.16
C LEU A 89 -5.65 18.86 2.01
N ASN A 90 -5.61 19.61 0.91
CA ASN A 90 -6.61 20.63 0.62
C ASN A 90 -8.00 20.02 0.41
N THR A 91 -8.06 18.89 -0.28
CA THR A 91 -9.31 18.13 -0.50
C THR A 91 -9.89 17.65 0.82
N ILE A 92 -9.08 17.02 1.68
CA ILE A 92 -9.49 16.56 3.00
C ILE A 92 -9.94 17.75 3.87
N ASN A 93 -9.15 18.83 3.91
CA ASN A 93 -9.42 19.97 4.78
C ASN A 93 -10.70 20.72 4.40
N ASN A 94 -11.01 20.81 3.11
CA ASN A 94 -12.20 21.49 2.58
C ASN A 94 -13.39 20.54 2.38
N TYR A 95 -13.27 19.27 2.75
CA TYR A 95 -14.38 18.34 2.60
C TYR A 95 -15.58 18.77 3.44
N ASP A 96 -16.71 18.87 2.76
CA ASP A 96 -18.00 19.21 3.32
C ASP A 96 -19.04 18.26 2.73
N LYS A 97 -19.46 17.30 3.55
CA LYS A 97 -20.43 16.26 3.17
C LYS A 97 -21.73 16.86 2.65
N SER A 98 -22.16 18.02 3.15
CA SER A 98 -23.39 18.67 2.72
C SER A 98 -23.30 19.21 1.28
N LYS A 99 -22.09 19.48 0.79
CA LYS A 99 -21.83 20.07 -0.53
C LYS A 99 -21.44 19.04 -1.60
N LEU A 100 -21.36 17.76 -1.25
CA LEU A 100 -20.97 16.68 -2.17
C LEU A 100 -21.82 16.65 -3.44
N ASN A 101 -23.15 16.76 -3.29
CA ASN A 101 -24.07 16.73 -4.43
C ASN A 101 -23.84 17.90 -5.39
N ASP A 102 -23.65 19.10 -4.86
CA ASP A 102 -23.40 20.30 -5.66
C ASP A 102 -22.07 20.20 -6.40
N GLN A 103 -21.04 19.65 -5.76
CA GLN A 103 -19.73 19.42 -6.37
C GLN A 103 -19.80 18.40 -7.51
N ILE A 104 -20.46 17.26 -7.30
CA ILE A 104 -20.67 16.24 -8.33
C ILE A 104 -21.41 16.85 -9.53
N GLN A 105 -22.52 17.56 -9.28
CA GLN A 105 -23.32 18.14 -10.35
C GLN A 105 -22.54 19.20 -11.15
N LYS A 106 -21.71 20.00 -10.47
CA LYS A 106 -20.85 20.99 -11.13
C LYS A 106 -19.82 20.31 -12.03
N LEU A 107 -19.13 19.29 -11.53
CA LEU A 107 -18.11 18.56 -12.28
C LEU A 107 -18.71 17.79 -13.48
N GLU A 108 -19.90 17.23 -13.33
CA GLU A 108 -20.63 16.58 -14.43
C GLU A 108 -21.03 17.59 -15.52
N LYS A 109 -21.43 18.82 -15.15
CA LYS A 109 -21.76 19.89 -16.11
C LYS A 109 -20.55 20.41 -16.88
N GLU A 110 -19.36 20.37 -16.29
CA GLU A 110 -18.11 20.76 -16.97
C GLU A 110 -17.74 19.80 -18.10
N ASN A 111 -18.27 18.57 -18.10
CA ASN A 111 -18.08 17.54 -19.12
C ASN A 111 -16.60 17.36 -19.55
N ASN A 112 -15.71 17.32 -18.55
CA ASN A 112 -14.27 17.20 -18.75
C ASN A 112 -13.81 15.79 -18.37
N PRO A 113 -13.17 15.01 -19.26
CA PRO A 113 -12.72 13.65 -18.96
C PRO A 113 -11.70 13.60 -17.80
N LYS A 114 -10.99 14.70 -17.51
CA LYS A 114 -10.09 14.77 -16.34
C LYS A 114 -10.83 14.71 -15.00
N ASN A 115 -12.13 15.00 -14.99
CA ASN A 115 -12.94 15.00 -13.78
C ASN A 115 -13.55 13.62 -13.47
N GLU A 116 -13.48 12.65 -14.39
CA GLU A 116 -14.17 11.35 -14.26
C GLU A 116 -13.80 10.63 -12.96
N TYR A 117 -12.50 10.49 -12.70
CA TYR A 117 -12.01 9.88 -11.45
C TYR A 117 -12.52 10.60 -10.19
N LYS A 118 -12.52 11.94 -10.21
CA LYS A 118 -12.96 12.76 -9.09
C LYS A 118 -14.47 12.64 -8.87
N ILE A 119 -15.25 12.57 -9.94
CA ILE A 119 -16.71 12.36 -9.87
C ILE A 119 -17.01 11.00 -9.25
N ASP A 120 -16.33 9.95 -9.69
CA ASP A 120 -16.51 8.59 -9.16
C ASP A 120 -16.14 8.50 -7.69
N GLN A 121 -15.04 9.12 -7.30
CA GLN A 121 -14.63 9.22 -5.90
C GLN A 121 -15.70 9.91 -5.04
N LEU A 122 -16.20 11.08 -5.46
CA LEU A 122 -17.23 11.81 -4.71
C LEU A 122 -18.56 11.02 -4.65
N LYS A 123 -18.93 10.30 -5.72
CA LYS A 123 -20.11 9.41 -5.73
C LYS A 123 -19.97 8.30 -4.70
N TYR A 124 -18.80 7.69 -4.61
CA TYR A 124 -18.48 6.65 -3.63
C TYR A 124 -18.53 7.19 -2.19
N GLU A 125 -17.89 8.33 -1.91
CA GLU A 125 -17.93 8.99 -0.60
C GLU A 125 -19.36 9.30 -0.16
N ARG A 126 -20.21 9.75 -1.10
CA ARG A 126 -21.64 9.98 -0.88
C ARG A 126 -22.41 8.69 -0.61
N GLU A 127 -22.22 7.66 -1.42
CA GLU A 127 -22.93 6.36 -1.30
C GLU A 127 -22.64 5.68 0.05
N HIS A 128 -21.40 5.77 0.51
CA HIS A 128 -20.98 5.25 1.80
C HIS A 128 -21.13 6.24 2.97
N ASN A 129 -21.69 7.41 2.71
CA ASN A 129 -22.03 8.40 3.73
C ASN A 129 -20.81 8.87 4.56
N MET A 130 -19.64 8.92 3.93
CA MET A 130 -18.35 9.08 4.61
C MET A 130 -18.21 10.42 5.35
N GLU A 131 -17.64 10.37 6.54
CA GLU A 131 -17.25 11.55 7.31
C GLU A 131 -15.84 12.04 6.96
N LYS A 132 -15.53 13.30 7.31
CA LYS A 132 -14.21 13.92 7.04
C LYS A 132 -13.05 13.11 7.60
N GLY A 133 -13.23 12.48 8.76
CA GLY A 133 -12.23 11.62 9.39
C GLY A 133 -12.08 10.24 8.75
N GLU A 134 -13.02 9.86 7.88
CA GLU A 134 -13.05 8.57 7.18
C GLU A 134 -12.54 8.67 5.74
N LEU A 135 -12.45 9.90 5.21
CA LEU A 135 -11.71 10.16 3.98
C LEU A 135 -10.31 9.59 4.15
N ILE A 136 -9.92 8.72 3.22
CA ILE A 136 -8.68 7.94 3.22
C ILE A 136 -7.57 8.68 4.00
N PRO A 137 -7.36 8.32 5.28
CA PRO A 137 -6.48 9.09 6.14
C PRO A 137 -5.04 8.72 5.80
N ARG A 138 -4.32 9.73 5.31
CA ARG A 138 -2.87 9.97 5.46
C ARG A 138 -1.97 8.76 5.77
N GLY A 139 -1.35 8.24 4.72
CA GLY A 139 -0.39 7.13 4.81
C GLY A 139 -0.96 5.77 4.44
N THR A 140 -2.28 5.67 4.25
CA THR A 140 -2.96 4.45 3.77
C THR A 140 -2.49 4.03 2.38
N TYR A 141 -2.24 4.97 1.45
CA TYR A 141 -1.63 4.62 0.16
C TYR A 141 -0.25 3.97 0.33
N ARG A 142 0.64 4.55 1.16
CA ARG A 142 1.95 3.94 1.47
C ARG A 142 1.80 2.61 2.21
N ALA A 143 0.84 2.48 3.13
CA ALA A 143 0.55 1.21 3.80
C ALA A 143 0.07 0.15 2.81
N ILE A 144 -0.83 0.51 1.89
CA ILE A 144 -1.33 -0.36 0.82
C ILE A 144 -0.19 -0.76 -0.11
N GLU A 145 0.69 0.16 -0.52
CA GLU A 145 1.87 -0.14 -1.34
C GLU A 145 2.81 -1.13 -0.64
N ILE A 146 3.10 -0.91 0.66
CA ILE A 146 3.93 -1.83 1.45
C ILE A 146 3.26 -3.21 1.53
N LEU A 147 1.95 -3.25 1.75
CA LEU A 147 1.18 -4.50 1.80
C LEU A 147 1.13 -5.22 0.45
N MET A 148 1.05 -4.50 -0.67
CA MET A 148 1.04 -5.08 -2.02
C MET A 148 2.30 -5.88 -2.32
N VAL A 149 3.47 -5.47 -1.80
CA VAL A 149 4.73 -6.21 -1.98
C VAL A 149 4.88 -7.33 -0.94
N PHE A 150 4.48 -7.07 0.30
CA PHE A 150 4.69 -7.99 1.41
C PHE A 150 3.77 -9.23 1.36
N ILE A 151 2.49 -9.05 1.00
CA ILE A 151 1.51 -10.15 0.96
C ILE A 151 1.92 -11.24 -0.04
N PRO A 152 2.28 -10.94 -1.30
CA PRO A 152 2.75 -11.94 -2.26
C PRO A 152 4.01 -12.67 -1.80
N MET A 153 4.95 -11.96 -1.15
CA MET A 153 6.19 -12.56 -0.64
C MET A 153 5.90 -13.59 0.45
N ILE A 154 5.07 -13.25 1.44
CA ILE A 154 4.67 -14.19 2.50
C ILE A 154 3.91 -15.38 1.92
N PHE A 155 3.02 -15.14 0.95
CA PHE A 155 2.29 -16.20 0.27
C PHE A 155 3.25 -17.18 -0.43
N LEU A 156 4.23 -16.67 -1.17
CA LEU A 156 5.20 -17.49 -1.88
C LEU A 156 6.08 -18.33 -0.92
N LEU A 157 6.56 -17.72 0.16
CA LEU A 157 7.30 -18.43 1.22
C LEU A 157 6.46 -19.52 1.89
N SER A 158 5.18 -19.23 2.16
CA SER A 158 4.25 -20.22 2.72
C SER A 158 4.03 -21.39 1.77
N MET A 159 3.90 -21.14 0.46
CA MET A 159 3.76 -22.18 -0.55
C MET A 159 4.99 -23.08 -0.64
N ILE A 160 6.20 -22.51 -0.62
CA ILE A 160 7.45 -23.30 -0.63
C ILE A 160 7.48 -24.30 0.53
N VAL A 161 7.09 -23.88 1.73
CA VAL A 161 7.13 -24.75 2.92
C VAL A 161 5.98 -25.76 2.96
N LEU A 162 4.82 -25.42 2.40
CA LEU A 162 3.73 -26.38 2.22
C LEU A 162 4.08 -27.45 1.18
N LEU A 163 4.80 -27.08 0.12
CA LEU A 163 5.21 -27.98 -0.97
C LEU A 163 6.54 -28.71 -0.69
N SER A 164 7.32 -28.29 0.30
CA SER A 164 8.62 -28.91 0.63
C SER A 164 8.51 -30.41 0.90
N ASP A 165 7.37 -30.84 1.45
CA ASP A 165 7.11 -32.23 1.81
C ASP A 165 6.88 -33.11 0.57
N ILE A 166 6.40 -32.52 -0.53
CA ILE A 166 6.26 -33.19 -1.82
C ILE A 166 7.63 -33.36 -2.46
N VAL A 167 8.46 -32.30 -2.45
CA VAL A 167 9.79 -32.29 -3.07
C VAL A 167 10.79 -33.17 -2.31
N SER A 168 10.68 -33.24 -0.99
CA SER A 168 11.56 -34.07 -0.13
C SER A 168 11.23 -35.57 -0.16
N GLY A 169 10.19 -35.99 -0.90
CA GLY A 169 9.81 -37.41 -0.99
C GLY A 169 9.21 -37.97 0.30
N GLU A 170 8.89 -37.13 1.30
CA GLU A 170 8.21 -37.57 2.53
C GLU A 170 6.78 -38.07 2.26
N TYR A 171 6.18 -37.68 1.13
CA TYR A 171 4.93 -38.26 0.62
C TYR A 171 5.06 -39.70 0.09
N ALA A 172 6.29 -40.21 -0.14
CA ALA A 172 6.51 -41.53 -0.73
C ALA A 172 6.27 -42.72 0.23
N ARG A 173 6.04 -42.48 1.53
CA ARG A 173 5.62 -43.55 2.46
C ARG A 173 4.10 -43.69 2.50
N ILE A 174 3.51 -44.05 1.37
CA ILE A 174 2.23 -44.76 1.38
C ILE A 174 2.61 -46.25 1.26
N PRO A 175 2.58 -47.04 2.35
CA PRO A 175 2.58 -48.49 2.16
C PRO A 175 1.26 -48.82 1.47
N LEU A 176 1.33 -49.10 0.17
CA LEU A 176 0.31 -49.86 -0.54
C LEU A 176 0.22 -51.22 0.16
N ARG A 177 -0.69 -51.33 1.14
CA ARG A 177 -1.22 -52.63 1.55
C ARG A 177 -2.18 -53.05 0.43
N ILE A 178 -1.64 -53.82 -0.50
CA ILE A 178 -2.42 -54.78 -1.31
C ILE A 178 -2.68 -55.99 -0.42
#